data_AF-A0A437Q400-F1
#
_entry.id   AF-A0A437Q400-F1
#
_cell.length_a   1.000
_cell.length_b   1.000
_cell.length_c   1.000
_cell.angle_alpha   90.00
_cell.angle_beta   90.00
_cell.angle_gamma   90.00
#
_symmetry.space_group_name_H-M   'P 1'
#
loop_
_entity.id
_entity.type
_entity.pdbx_description
1 polymer ?
#
loop_
_entity_poly.entity_id
_entity_poly.type
_entity_poly.pdbx_seq_one_letter_code
_entity_poly.pdbx_strand_id
1 'polypeptide(L)'
;MPLNRKQAMTTAEVLSEAVPYIQRFAGKTIVIKYGGNAMTDDNLKNSFARDIVMMKLIGLNPVVVHGGGPQIGDLLEQLKIESHFINGMRVTDSKTMDVVEMVLGGMVNKEIVGLINSNGGKAIGLTGKDGHLLEARKLRVKHKRPEMEAPEIIDIGHVGEVEKVNKSVLRMLEDSDFIPVIAPIGVGPDGASYNINADLVAGKVAETLQAEKLILLTNIAGLLDKEGNVLTGLSTEQVDGLIEDGTIHGGMLPKIGCALSAVKSGVVSAHIIDGRVEHSCLLEIFTDEGVGTLITNNTL
;
A
#
# COMPACT_ATOMS: atom_id res chain seq x y z
N MET A 1 3.96 24.93 19.20
CA MET A 1 3.58 25.53 20.50
C MET A 1 4.42 24.89 21.59
N PRO A 2 4.93 25.66 22.58
CA PRO A 2 5.65 25.08 23.71
C PRO A 2 4.68 24.22 24.55
N LEU A 3 5.10 22.99 24.87
CA LEU A 3 4.34 22.08 25.73
C LEU A 3 4.36 22.62 27.18
N ASN A 4 3.23 22.54 27.88
CA ASN A 4 3.24 22.78 29.33
C ASN A 4 3.96 21.62 30.05
N ARG A 5 4.34 21.81 31.33
CA ARG A 5 5.11 20.81 32.08
C ARG A 5 4.44 19.43 32.13
N LYS A 6 3.11 19.39 32.30
CA LYS A 6 2.36 18.13 32.34
C LYS A 6 2.43 17.41 30.99
N GLN A 7 2.19 18.14 29.89
CA GLN A 7 2.30 17.61 28.54
C GLN A 7 3.72 17.15 28.21
N ALA A 8 4.74 17.90 28.64
CA ALA A 8 6.15 17.53 28.44
C ALA A 8 6.52 16.25 29.20
N MET A 9 6.03 16.08 30.44
CA MET A 9 6.23 14.85 31.21
C MET A 9 5.57 13.65 30.52
N THR A 10 4.30 13.77 30.15
CA THR A 10 3.60 12.70 29.40
C THR A 10 4.30 12.38 28.08
N THR A 11 4.79 13.40 27.35
CA THR A 11 5.55 13.18 26.11
C THR A 11 6.84 12.41 26.36
N ALA A 12 7.58 12.74 27.42
CA ALA A 12 8.81 12.04 27.77
C ALA A 12 8.55 10.58 28.20
N GLU A 13 7.49 10.34 28.97
CA GLU A 13 7.05 8.99 29.37
C GLU A 13 6.71 8.14 28.14
N VAL A 14 5.84 8.63 27.26
CA VAL A 14 5.42 7.92 26.04
C VAL A 14 6.61 7.63 25.11
N LEU A 15 7.50 8.61 24.90
CA LEU A 15 8.70 8.40 24.09
C LEU A 15 9.65 7.38 24.72
N SER A 16 9.75 7.34 26.05
CA SER A 16 10.57 6.35 26.75
C SER A 16 9.98 4.94 26.62
N GLU A 17 8.66 4.80 26.72
CA GLU A 17 7.96 3.52 26.51
C GLU A 17 8.05 3.04 25.06
N ALA A 18 8.16 3.96 24.09
CA ALA A 18 8.32 3.63 22.68
C ALA A 18 9.73 3.14 22.31
N VAL A 19 10.75 3.34 23.15
CA VAL A 19 12.17 3.01 22.83
C VAL A 19 12.37 1.55 22.39
N PRO A 20 11.81 0.53 23.06
CA PRO A 20 11.98 -0.87 22.63
C PRO A 20 11.46 -1.12 21.21
N TYR A 21 10.32 -0.52 20.85
CA TYR A 21 9.75 -0.61 19.50
C TYR A 21 10.64 0.08 18.47
N ILE A 22 11.17 1.27 18.78
CA ILE A 22 12.13 1.97 17.91
C ILE A 22 13.37 1.10 17.68
N GLN A 23 13.94 0.53 18.74
CA GLN A 23 15.13 -0.33 18.64
C GLN A 23 14.87 -1.59 17.80
N ARG A 24 13.68 -2.17 17.90
CA ARG A 24 13.27 -3.35 17.10
C ARG A 24 13.24 -3.04 15.60
N PHE A 25 12.78 -1.85 15.22
CA PHE A 25 12.54 -1.48 13.82
C PHE A 25 13.60 -0.54 13.22
N ALA A 26 14.57 -0.07 14.00
CA ALA A 26 15.66 0.75 13.51
C ALA A 26 16.43 0.04 12.37
N GLY A 27 16.64 0.75 11.26
CA GLY A 27 17.27 0.25 10.05
C GLY A 27 16.38 -0.68 9.21
N LYS A 28 15.15 -0.97 9.63
CA LYS A 28 14.24 -1.86 8.92
C LYS A 28 13.41 -1.09 7.90
N THR A 29 13.16 -1.76 6.77
CA THR A 29 12.30 -1.26 5.71
C THR A 29 10.85 -1.63 5.96
N ILE A 30 9.97 -0.63 5.85
CA ILE A 30 8.52 -0.76 6.02
C ILE A 30 7.86 -0.29 4.73
N VAL A 31 7.07 -1.14 4.09
CA VAL A 31 6.32 -0.76 2.89
C VAL A 31 4.89 -0.45 3.28
N ILE A 32 4.42 0.75 2.95
CA ILE A 32 3.08 1.21 3.31
C ILE A 32 2.28 1.48 2.05
N LYS A 33 1.20 0.73 1.86
CA LYS A 33 0.21 1.05 0.85
C LYS A 33 -0.74 2.10 1.41
N TYR A 34 -0.64 3.31 0.87
CA TYR A 34 -1.53 4.43 1.16
C TYR A 34 -2.66 4.53 0.12
N GLY A 35 -3.92 4.38 0.54
CA GLY A 35 -5.04 4.29 -0.37
C GLY A 35 -6.40 4.39 0.29
N GLY A 36 -7.44 4.73 -0.48
CA GLY A 36 -8.82 4.77 0.01
C GLY A 36 -9.23 6.14 0.56
N ASN A 37 -10.12 6.17 1.55
CA ASN A 37 -10.68 7.40 2.14
C ASN A 37 -9.63 8.20 2.92
N ALA A 38 -8.55 7.54 3.37
CA ALA A 38 -7.39 8.22 3.96
C ALA A 38 -6.76 9.26 3.00
N MET A 39 -7.03 9.14 1.69
CA MET A 39 -6.57 10.06 0.65
C MET A 39 -7.56 11.19 0.32
N THR A 40 -8.73 11.25 0.95
CA THR A 40 -9.75 12.27 0.65
C THR A 40 -9.91 13.31 1.74
N ASP A 41 -9.55 12.97 2.98
CA ASP A 41 -9.58 13.88 4.12
C ASP A 41 -8.20 14.52 4.36
N ASP A 42 -8.15 15.85 4.41
CA ASP A 42 -6.88 16.58 4.52
C ASP A 42 -6.20 16.42 5.88
N ASN A 43 -6.95 16.17 6.96
CA ASN A 43 -6.37 15.88 8.28
C ASN A 43 -5.70 14.50 8.26
N LEU A 44 -6.36 13.50 7.67
CA LEU A 44 -5.79 12.15 7.53
C LEU A 44 -4.56 12.14 6.61
N LYS A 45 -4.59 12.88 5.50
CA LYS A 45 -3.41 13.08 4.63
C LYS A 45 -2.23 13.65 5.40
N ASN A 46 -2.46 14.69 6.20
CA ASN A 46 -1.41 15.36 6.95
C ASN A 46 -0.90 14.49 8.12
N SER A 47 -1.80 13.79 8.80
CA SER A 47 -1.47 12.81 9.84
C SER A 47 -0.58 11.71 9.27
N PHE A 48 -0.96 11.10 8.14
CA PHE A 48 -0.15 10.11 7.44
C PHE A 48 1.23 10.65 7.04
N ALA A 49 1.29 11.83 6.42
CA ALA A 49 2.56 12.42 6.03
C ALA A 49 3.50 12.62 7.23
N ARG A 50 2.95 13.08 8.37
CA ARG A 50 3.70 13.25 9.60
C ARG A 50 4.18 11.93 10.20
N ASP A 51 3.37 10.87 10.14
CA ASP A 51 3.76 9.53 10.56
C ASP A 51 4.96 9.02 9.76
N ILE A 52 4.92 9.16 8.44
CA ILE A 52 6.00 8.73 7.55
C ILE A 52 7.29 9.50 7.83
N VAL A 53 7.20 10.81 8.09
CA VAL A 53 8.36 11.62 8.51
C VAL A 53 8.91 11.13 9.84
N MET A 54 8.03 10.89 10.83
CA MET A 54 8.44 10.40 12.14
C MET A 54 9.19 9.06 12.02
N MET A 55 8.68 8.11 11.23
CA MET A 55 9.33 6.84 10.96
C MET A 55 10.75 7.03 10.41
N LYS A 56 10.93 7.92 9.43
CA LYS A 56 12.28 8.17 8.89
C LYS A 56 13.22 8.79 9.91
N LEU A 57 12.74 9.74 10.73
CA LEU A 57 13.55 10.44 11.73
C LEU A 57 14.06 9.53 12.86
N ILE A 58 13.29 8.51 13.23
CA ILE A 58 13.67 7.53 14.27
C ILE A 58 14.47 6.35 13.71
N GLY A 59 14.81 6.35 12.42
CA GLY A 59 15.69 5.38 11.78
C GLY A 59 15.01 4.23 11.05
N LEU A 60 13.68 4.24 10.85
CA LEU A 60 13.02 3.30 9.94
C LEU A 60 13.16 3.77 8.49
N ASN A 61 13.03 2.86 7.53
CA ASN A 61 13.06 3.17 6.10
C ASN A 61 11.65 2.96 5.49
N PRO A 62 10.74 3.96 5.59
CA PRO A 62 9.42 3.85 5.00
C PRO A 62 9.48 3.98 3.47
N VAL A 63 8.74 3.11 2.79
CA VAL A 63 8.50 3.14 1.34
C VAL A 63 7.00 3.21 1.11
N VAL A 64 6.53 4.29 0.50
CA VAL A 64 5.09 4.51 0.28
C VAL A 64 4.70 4.04 -1.12
N VAL A 65 3.65 3.24 -1.24
CA VAL A 65 2.99 2.92 -2.51
C VAL A 65 1.57 3.46 -2.44
N HIS A 66 1.12 4.24 -3.41
CA HIS A 66 -0.19 4.90 -3.32
C HIS A 66 -1.24 4.41 -4.33
N GLY A 67 -2.52 4.63 -4.01
CA GLY A 67 -3.63 4.50 -4.97
C GLY A 67 -4.00 5.84 -5.61
N GLY A 68 -5.22 5.95 -6.14
CA GLY A 68 -5.78 7.20 -6.65
C GLY A 68 -7.08 7.03 -7.43
N GLY A 69 -7.88 6.02 -7.03
CA GLY A 69 -9.10 5.63 -7.76
C GLY A 69 -10.12 6.75 -7.95
N PRO A 70 -10.48 7.50 -6.89
CA PRO A 70 -11.41 8.64 -6.99
C PRO A 70 -10.92 9.71 -7.96
N GLN A 71 -9.66 10.15 -7.82
CA GLN A 71 -9.07 11.22 -8.63
C GLN A 71 -8.99 10.85 -10.12
N ILE A 72 -8.75 9.58 -10.43
CA ILE A 72 -8.83 9.09 -11.81
C ILE A 72 -10.27 9.20 -12.33
N GLY A 73 -11.25 8.78 -11.52
CA GLY A 73 -12.67 8.85 -11.87
C GLY A 73 -13.11 10.27 -12.21
N ASP A 74 -12.74 11.23 -11.36
CA ASP A 74 -13.10 12.64 -11.53
C ASP A 74 -12.59 13.21 -12.86
N LEU A 75 -11.33 12.95 -13.22
CA LEU A 75 -10.76 13.45 -14.48
C LEU A 75 -11.33 12.73 -15.72
N LEU A 76 -11.59 11.42 -15.62
CA LEU A 76 -12.25 10.67 -16.71
C LEU A 76 -13.66 11.23 -16.98
N GLU A 77 -14.42 11.53 -15.93
CA GLU A 77 -15.75 12.14 -16.04
C GLU A 77 -15.69 13.52 -16.71
N GLN A 78 -14.76 14.38 -16.28
CA GLN A 78 -14.55 15.69 -16.90
C GLN A 78 -14.20 15.60 -18.39
N LEU A 79 -13.42 14.58 -18.78
CA LEU A 79 -13.03 14.31 -20.17
C LEU A 79 -14.08 13.51 -20.95
N LYS A 80 -15.20 13.13 -20.31
CA LYS A 80 -16.27 12.30 -20.88
C LYS A 80 -15.75 10.95 -21.41
N ILE A 81 -14.78 10.37 -20.73
CA ILE A 81 -14.27 9.03 -21.00
C ILE A 81 -15.01 8.07 -20.07
N GLU A 82 -15.77 7.13 -20.64
CA GLU A 82 -16.48 6.15 -19.84
C GLU A 82 -15.52 5.21 -19.10
N SER A 83 -15.78 4.98 -17.82
CA SER A 83 -15.00 4.07 -16.99
C SER A 83 -15.81 2.84 -16.63
N HIS A 84 -15.24 1.66 -16.92
CA HIS A 84 -15.82 0.37 -16.58
C HIS A 84 -14.86 -0.45 -15.73
N PHE A 85 -15.39 -1.33 -14.87
CA PHE A 85 -14.59 -2.21 -14.01
C PHE A 85 -14.95 -3.68 -14.25
N ILE A 86 -13.92 -4.54 -14.29
CA ILE A 86 -14.06 -6.00 -14.36
C ILE A 86 -13.24 -6.60 -13.22
N ASN A 87 -13.88 -7.39 -12.36
CA ASN A 87 -13.26 -8.02 -11.18
C ASN A 87 -12.49 -7.03 -10.28
N GLY A 88 -13.01 -5.81 -10.12
CA GLY A 88 -12.37 -4.75 -9.31
C GLY A 88 -11.18 -4.05 -9.98
N MET A 89 -10.84 -4.40 -11.22
CA MET A 89 -9.83 -3.71 -12.03
C MET A 89 -10.50 -2.79 -13.04
N ARG A 90 -9.97 -1.57 -13.21
CA ARG A 90 -10.46 -0.63 -14.22
C ARG A 90 -10.07 -1.13 -15.61
N VAL A 91 -11.05 -1.32 -16.49
CA VAL A 91 -10.76 -1.58 -17.91
C VAL A 91 -10.05 -0.34 -18.45
N THR A 92 -8.85 -0.52 -19.00
CA THR A 92 -7.94 0.59 -19.26
C THR A 92 -7.55 0.58 -20.74
N ASP A 93 -8.32 1.24 -21.61
CA ASP A 93 -7.88 1.48 -22.99
C ASP A 93 -6.74 2.52 -23.04
N SER A 94 -6.19 2.82 -24.23
CA SER A 94 -5.05 3.73 -24.34
C SER A 94 -5.36 5.14 -23.82
N LYS A 95 -6.56 5.67 -24.08
CA LYS A 95 -6.96 7.00 -23.60
C LYS A 95 -7.11 7.02 -22.08
N THR A 96 -7.68 5.96 -21.53
CA THR A 96 -7.81 5.76 -20.09
C THR A 96 -6.44 5.62 -19.44
N MET A 97 -5.49 4.92 -20.07
CA MET A 97 -4.13 4.75 -19.57
C MET A 97 -3.39 6.08 -19.49
N ASP A 98 -3.51 6.94 -20.50
CA ASP A 98 -2.90 8.28 -20.49
C ASP A 98 -3.41 9.10 -19.29
N VAL A 99 -4.73 9.06 -19.04
CA VAL A 99 -5.33 9.74 -17.88
C VAL A 99 -4.86 9.14 -16.56
N VAL A 100 -4.85 7.80 -16.44
CA VAL A 100 -4.36 7.11 -15.24
C VAL A 100 -2.91 7.48 -14.94
N GLU A 101 -2.06 7.50 -15.97
CA GLU A 101 -0.64 7.84 -15.83
C GLU A 101 -0.45 9.29 -15.37
N MET A 102 -1.14 10.25 -16.01
CA MET A 102 -1.09 11.66 -15.63
C MET A 102 -1.60 11.89 -14.19
N VAL A 103 -2.72 11.28 -13.81
CA VAL A 103 -3.33 11.48 -12.49
C VAL A 103 -2.47 10.86 -11.40
N LEU A 104 -2.09 9.58 -11.55
CA LEU A 104 -1.33 8.89 -10.52
C LEU A 104 0.08 9.45 -10.42
N GLY A 105 0.81 9.58 -11.53
CA GLY A 105 2.21 10.01 -11.54
C GLY A 105 2.42 11.52 -11.38
N GLY A 106 1.53 12.33 -11.95
CA GLY A 106 1.67 13.79 -12.02
C GLY A 106 0.96 14.56 -10.91
N MET A 107 -0.20 14.05 -10.45
CA MET A 107 -1.02 14.76 -9.46
C MET A 107 -0.91 14.08 -8.09
N VAL A 108 -1.45 12.87 -7.94
CA VAL A 108 -1.58 12.20 -6.64
C VAL A 108 -0.21 11.90 -6.03
N ASN A 109 0.73 11.38 -6.83
CA ASN A 109 2.09 11.11 -6.38
C ASN A 109 2.77 12.38 -5.84
N LYS A 110 2.62 13.51 -6.56
CA LYS A 110 3.28 14.76 -6.21
C LYS A 110 2.60 15.48 -5.05
N GLU A 111 1.30 15.30 -4.87
CA GLU A 111 0.57 15.75 -3.68
C GLU A 111 1.12 15.08 -2.41
N ILE A 112 1.25 13.76 -2.40
CA ILE A 112 1.81 13.01 -1.26
C ILE A 112 3.25 13.43 -0.97
N VAL A 113 4.08 13.57 -2.01
CA VAL A 113 5.45 14.09 -1.89
C VAL A 113 5.45 15.49 -1.26
N GLY A 114 4.57 16.38 -1.72
CA GLY A 114 4.43 17.73 -1.18
C GLY A 114 4.06 17.74 0.30
N LEU A 115 3.14 16.87 0.72
CA LEU A 115 2.71 16.73 2.11
C LEU A 115 3.83 16.21 3.01
N ILE A 116 4.56 15.17 2.59
CA ILE A 116 5.70 14.64 3.35
C ILE A 116 6.79 15.71 3.49
N ASN A 117 7.11 16.42 2.41
CA ASN A 117 8.11 17.48 2.42
C ASN A 117 7.69 18.67 3.32
N SER A 118 6.41 19.04 3.29
CA SER A 118 5.88 20.13 4.14
C SER A 118 5.91 19.79 5.62
N ASN A 119 5.95 18.50 5.97
CA ASN A 119 6.12 18.01 7.34
C ASN A 119 7.59 17.79 7.73
N GLY A 120 8.55 18.18 6.88
CA GLY A 120 9.99 18.09 7.17
C GLY A 120 10.67 16.80 6.69
N GLY A 121 9.96 15.96 5.94
CA GLY A 121 10.55 14.82 5.25
C GLY A 121 11.28 15.20 3.97
N LYS A 122 11.91 14.20 3.35
CA LYS A 122 12.51 14.31 2.02
C LYS A 122 11.93 13.22 1.14
N ALA A 123 10.83 13.46 0.44
CA ALA A 123 10.18 12.47 -0.41
C ALA A 123 10.60 12.59 -1.88
N ILE A 124 10.74 11.45 -2.56
CA ILE A 124 10.91 11.37 -4.02
C ILE A 124 9.76 10.56 -4.61
N GLY A 125 9.03 11.20 -5.51
CA GLY A 125 7.93 10.60 -6.23
C GLY A 125 8.39 9.86 -7.48
N LEU A 126 8.10 8.56 -7.56
CA LEU A 126 8.49 7.64 -8.63
C LEU A 126 7.26 6.95 -9.22
N THR A 127 7.40 6.51 -10.46
CA THR A 127 6.53 5.59 -11.18
C THR A 127 7.34 4.35 -11.57
N GLY A 128 6.72 3.31 -12.14
CA GLY A 128 7.46 2.17 -12.67
C GLY A 128 8.37 2.48 -13.85
N LYS A 129 8.19 3.61 -14.52
CA LYS A 129 9.05 4.05 -15.62
C LYS A 129 10.42 4.54 -15.14
N ASP A 130 10.48 5.10 -13.93
CA ASP A 130 11.69 5.69 -13.37
C ASP A 130 12.74 4.61 -13.09
N GLY A 131 13.79 4.53 -13.92
CA GLY A 131 14.81 3.50 -13.83
C GLY A 131 14.30 2.07 -14.06
N HIS A 132 13.17 1.91 -14.76
CA HIS A 132 12.44 0.65 -14.89
C HIS A 132 12.12 0.02 -13.52
N LEU A 133 11.69 0.84 -12.56
CA LEU A 133 11.36 0.41 -11.20
C LEU A 133 10.34 -0.74 -11.16
N LEU A 134 9.30 -0.69 -11.99
CA LEU A 134 8.25 -1.73 -12.05
C LEU A 134 8.13 -2.25 -13.49
N GLU A 135 8.86 -3.32 -13.80
CA GLU A 135 8.69 -4.04 -15.06
C GLU A 135 7.40 -4.86 -14.99
N ALA A 136 6.54 -4.71 -16.00
CA ALA A 136 5.20 -5.27 -16.02
C ALA A 136 4.87 -5.95 -17.34
N ARG A 137 3.93 -6.87 -17.28
CA ARG A 137 3.35 -7.50 -18.46
C ARG A 137 1.83 -7.43 -18.41
N LYS A 138 1.21 -7.47 -19.58
CA LYS A 138 -0.25 -7.42 -19.73
C LYS A 138 -0.91 -8.55 -18.96
N LEU A 139 -1.86 -8.21 -18.08
CA LEU A 139 -2.64 -9.17 -17.33
C LEU A 139 -3.69 -9.81 -18.24
N ARG A 140 -3.70 -11.15 -18.30
CA ARG A 140 -4.72 -11.91 -19.03
C ARG A 140 -5.78 -12.41 -18.06
N VAL A 141 -6.92 -11.73 -18.03
CA VAL A 141 -8.01 -12.10 -17.12
C VAL A 141 -8.80 -13.26 -17.70
N LYS A 142 -8.88 -14.35 -16.96
CA LYS A 142 -9.78 -15.47 -17.28
C LYS A 142 -11.13 -15.22 -16.63
N HIS A 143 -12.20 -15.22 -17.41
CA HIS A 143 -13.56 -15.12 -16.90
C HIS A 143 -14.32 -16.40 -17.22
N LYS A 144 -14.90 -17.03 -16.20
CA LYS A 144 -15.72 -18.24 -16.36
C LYS A 144 -17.18 -17.86 -16.15
N ARG A 145 -17.97 -17.87 -17.23
CA ARG A 145 -19.43 -17.74 -17.14
C ARG A 145 -20.03 -19.10 -16.77
N PRO A 146 -21.13 -19.17 -16.00
CA PRO A 146 -21.78 -20.44 -15.65
C PRO A 146 -22.13 -21.31 -16.87
N GLU A 147 -22.35 -20.67 -18.01
CA GLU A 147 -22.75 -21.27 -19.29
C GLU A 147 -21.57 -21.77 -20.14
N MET A 148 -20.32 -21.54 -19.73
CA MET A 148 -19.12 -21.87 -20.51
C MET A 148 -18.32 -23.03 -19.88
N GLU A 149 -18.03 -24.05 -20.68
CA GLU A 149 -17.18 -25.19 -20.27
C GLU A 149 -15.73 -24.77 -20.00
N ALA A 150 -15.21 -23.75 -20.69
CA ALA A 150 -13.84 -23.24 -20.56
C ALA A 150 -13.82 -21.72 -20.23
N PRO A 151 -12.84 -21.24 -19.43
CA PRO A 151 -12.69 -19.81 -19.16
C PRO A 151 -12.28 -19.03 -20.42
N GLU A 152 -12.94 -17.91 -20.68
CA GLU A 152 -12.59 -16.98 -21.77
C GLU A 152 -11.51 -15.99 -21.30
N ILE A 153 -10.55 -15.69 -22.16
CA ILE A 153 -9.54 -14.64 -21.89
C ILE A 153 -10.15 -13.30 -22.30
N ILE A 154 -10.41 -12.43 -21.33
CA ILE A 154 -10.88 -11.07 -21.57
C ILE A 154 -9.67 -10.14 -21.61
N ASP A 155 -9.57 -9.38 -22.71
CA ASP A 155 -8.64 -8.26 -22.79
C ASP A 155 -9.24 -7.04 -22.08
N ILE A 156 -8.65 -6.67 -20.95
CA ILE A 156 -9.05 -5.50 -20.16
C ILE A 156 -8.18 -4.27 -20.44
N GLY A 157 -7.41 -4.29 -21.54
CA GLY A 157 -6.56 -3.21 -22.00
C GLY A 157 -5.20 -3.17 -21.31
N HIS A 158 -4.67 -1.98 -21.07
CA HIS A 158 -3.40 -1.67 -20.40
C HIS A 158 -3.45 -1.91 -18.89
N VAL A 159 -3.95 -3.08 -18.48
CA VAL A 159 -3.86 -3.56 -17.10
C VAL A 159 -2.76 -4.60 -17.04
N GLY A 160 -1.91 -4.51 -16.03
CA GLY A 160 -0.73 -5.36 -15.91
C GLY A 160 -0.58 -6.04 -14.56
N GLU A 161 0.37 -6.97 -14.53
CA GLU A 161 0.93 -7.54 -13.31
C GLU A 161 2.43 -7.23 -13.24
N VAL A 162 2.95 -7.07 -12.02
CA VAL A 162 4.38 -6.81 -11.82
C VAL A 162 5.15 -8.09 -12.13
N GLU A 163 6.00 -8.04 -13.14
CA GLU A 163 6.91 -9.13 -13.47
C GLU A 163 8.18 -9.04 -12.61
N LYS A 164 8.71 -7.83 -12.44
CA LYS A 164 9.94 -7.60 -11.69
C LYS A 164 10.00 -6.18 -11.12
N VAL A 165 10.54 -6.06 -9.91
CA VAL A 165 10.84 -4.76 -9.28
C VAL A 165 12.34 -4.52 -9.35
N ASN A 166 12.77 -3.42 -9.97
CA ASN A 166 14.17 -3.03 -10.00
C ASN A 166 14.56 -2.32 -8.70
N LYS A 167 15.21 -3.07 -7.81
CA LYS A 167 15.66 -2.57 -6.50
C LYS A 167 16.80 -1.54 -6.54
N SER A 168 17.44 -1.29 -7.69
CA SER A 168 18.60 -0.39 -7.76
C SER A 168 18.26 1.03 -7.29
N VAL A 169 17.15 1.58 -7.79
CA VAL A 169 16.66 2.91 -7.38
C VAL A 169 16.27 2.91 -5.91
N LEU A 170 15.56 1.89 -5.43
CA LEU A 170 15.10 1.83 -4.05
C LEU A 170 16.27 1.69 -3.05
N ARG A 171 17.30 0.89 -3.36
CA ARG A 171 18.50 0.75 -2.53
C ARG A 171 19.29 2.04 -2.43
N MET A 172 19.42 2.76 -3.54
CA MET A 172 20.07 4.08 -3.53
C MET A 172 19.35 5.06 -2.58
N LEU A 173 18.01 4.96 -2.49
CA LEU A 173 17.21 5.79 -1.60
C LEU A 173 17.22 5.29 -0.15
N GLU A 174 17.29 3.98 0.07
CA GLU A 174 17.37 3.34 1.39
C GLU A 174 18.58 3.85 2.21
N ASP A 175 19.74 3.97 1.57
CA ASP A 175 20.99 4.48 2.19
C ASP A 175 21.01 6.02 2.35
N SER A 176 19.91 6.70 2.01
CA SER A 176 19.79 8.15 2.07
C SER A 176 18.66 8.58 3.03
N ASP A 177 18.51 9.88 3.23
CA ASP A 177 17.38 10.43 3.99
C ASP A 177 16.06 10.47 3.19
N PHE A 178 16.05 10.01 1.94
CA PHE A 178 14.88 10.09 1.07
C PHE A 178 13.84 9.00 1.34
N ILE A 179 12.58 9.36 1.17
CA ILE A 179 11.40 8.50 1.32
C ILE A 179 10.82 8.26 -0.09
N PRO A 180 10.89 7.04 -0.63
CA PRO A 180 10.30 6.74 -1.92
C PRO A 180 8.77 6.75 -1.85
N VAL A 181 8.12 7.43 -2.81
CA VAL A 181 6.66 7.45 -2.99
C VAL A 181 6.34 6.95 -4.40
N ILE A 182 5.78 5.74 -4.50
CA ILE A 182 5.67 4.98 -5.73
C ILE A 182 4.22 4.97 -6.23
N ALA A 183 4.02 5.42 -7.47
CA ALA A 183 2.77 5.26 -8.20
C ALA A 183 2.72 3.87 -8.88
N PRO A 184 1.56 3.18 -8.86
CA PRO A 184 1.42 1.79 -9.29
C PRO A 184 1.23 1.66 -10.81
N ILE A 185 2.13 2.28 -11.57
CA ILE A 185 2.18 2.23 -13.03
C ILE A 185 3.40 1.40 -13.41
N GLY A 186 3.22 0.27 -14.07
CA GLY A 186 4.30 -0.56 -14.60
C GLY A 186 4.69 -0.19 -16.02
N VAL A 187 5.85 -0.68 -16.46
CA VAL A 187 6.36 -0.51 -17.83
C VAL A 187 6.67 -1.85 -18.49
N GLY A 188 6.17 -2.05 -19.70
CA GLY A 188 6.45 -3.22 -20.54
C GLY A 188 7.83 -3.16 -21.20
N PRO A 189 8.29 -4.29 -21.78
CA PRO A 189 9.55 -4.34 -22.53
C PRO A 189 9.53 -3.47 -23.81
N ASP A 190 8.33 -3.15 -24.31
CA ASP A 190 8.07 -2.24 -25.42
C ASP A 190 7.91 -0.77 -25.00
N GLY A 191 8.02 -0.47 -23.70
CA GLY A 191 7.79 0.85 -23.13
C GLY A 191 6.33 1.20 -22.87
N ALA A 192 5.38 0.27 -23.09
CA ALA A 192 3.97 0.50 -22.80
C ALA A 192 3.73 0.64 -21.29
N SER A 193 2.81 1.52 -20.90
CA SER A 193 2.39 1.68 -19.51
C SER A 193 1.32 0.66 -19.15
N TYR A 194 1.36 0.16 -17.92
CA TYR A 194 0.31 -0.69 -17.37
C TYR A 194 -0.20 -0.15 -16.04
N ASN A 195 -1.52 -0.05 -15.92
CA ASN A 195 -2.19 0.20 -14.64
C ASN A 195 -2.19 -1.08 -13.79
N ILE A 196 -1.66 -1.01 -12.58
CA ILE A 196 -1.52 -2.16 -11.68
C ILE A 196 -2.23 -1.87 -10.35
N ASN A 197 -2.79 -2.89 -9.72
CA ASN A 197 -3.35 -2.75 -8.39
C ASN A 197 -2.26 -2.34 -7.39
N ALA A 198 -2.46 -1.21 -6.69
CA ALA A 198 -1.52 -0.66 -5.72
C ALA A 198 -1.19 -1.60 -4.55
N ASP A 199 -2.15 -2.43 -4.11
CA ASP A 199 -1.90 -3.42 -3.07
C ASP A 199 -0.87 -4.45 -3.59
N LEU A 200 -1.04 -4.97 -4.81
CA LEU A 200 -0.09 -5.92 -5.42
C LEU A 200 1.29 -5.31 -5.66
N VAL A 201 1.36 -4.03 -6.07
CA VAL A 201 2.64 -3.32 -6.19
C VAL A 201 3.33 -3.21 -4.83
N ALA A 202 2.59 -2.82 -3.79
CA ALA A 202 3.13 -2.74 -2.43
C ALA A 202 3.64 -4.09 -1.92
N GLY A 203 2.87 -5.16 -2.14
CA GLY A 203 3.30 -6.54 -1.87
C GLY A 203 4.61 -6.87 -2.59
N LYS A 204 4.67 -6.68 -3.91
CA LYS A 204 5.87 -7.02 -4.69
C LYS A 204 7.10 -6.19 -4.30
N VAL A 205 6.91 -4.91 -3.97
CA VAL A 205 7.99 -4.07 -3.44
C VAL A 205 8.46 -4.58 -2.09
N ALA A 206 7.54 -4.92 -1.17
CA ALA A 206 7.87 -5.47 0.14
C ALA A 206 8.62 -6.81 0.03
N GLU A 207 8.15 -7.70 -0.82
CA GLU A 207 8.83 -8.97 -1.14
C GLU A 207 10.24 -8.72 -1.68
N THR A 208 10.40 -7.79 -2.62
CA THR A 208 11.70 -7.52 -3.27
C THR A 208 12.71 -6.91 -2.30
N LEU A 209 12.24 -6.08 -1.37
CA LEU A 209 13.06 -5.44 -0.33
C LEU A 209 13.22 -6.31 0.92
N GLN A 210 12.54 -7.46 1.01
CA GLN A 210 12.48 -8.29 2.22
C GLN A 210 12.11 -7.44 3.45
N ALA A 211 11.04 -6.66 3.29
CA ALA A 211 10.60 -5.69 4.27
C ALA A 211 10.22 -6.36 5.61
N GLU A 212 10.40 -5.64 6.70
CA GLU A 212 10.02 -6.10 8.04
C GLU A 212 8.50 -6.05 8.22
N LYS A 213 7.85 -5.04 7.62
CA LYS A 213 6.38 -4.94 7.60
C LYS A 213 5.89 -4.49 6.23
N LEU A 214 4.79 -5.10 5.79
CA LEU A 214 3.88 -4.56 4.77
C LEU A 214 2.64 -4.03 5.47
N ILE A 215 2.33 -2.75 5.36
CA ILE A 215 1.13 -2.13 5.94
C ILE A 215 0.17 -1.76 4.80
N LEU A 216 -1.04 -2.32 4.81
CA LEU A 216 -2.10 -2.05 3.84
C LEU A 216 -3.18 -1.20 4.50
N LEU A 217 -3.21 0.10 4.19
CA LEU A 217 -4.27 0.98 4.65
C LEU A 217 -5.57 0.69 3.90
N THR A 218 -6.66 0.59 4.66
CA THR A 218 -8.01 0.33 4.15
C THR A 218 -9.04 1.21 4.84
N ASN A 219 -10.31 1.07 4.44
CA ASN A 219 -11.45 1.85 4.95
C ASN A 219 -12.27 1.09 6.01
N ILE A 220 -11.72 0.01 6.58
CA ILE A 220 -12.36 -0.83 7.59
C ILE A 220 -11.35 -1.15 8.70
N ALA A 221 -11.84 -1.56 9.87
CA ALA A 221 -11.01 -1.82 11.05
C ALA A 221 -9.91 -2.87 10.83
N GLY A 222 -10.17 -3.85 9.97
CA GLY A 222 -9.29 -4.97 9.67
C GLY A 222 -10.09 -6.07 8.98
N LEU A 223 -9.55 -7.29 8.95
CA LEU A 223 -10.30 -8.48 8.61
C LEU A 223 -11.26 -8.82 9.75
N LEU A 224 -12.55 -8.99 9.44
CA LEU A 224 -13.57 -9.32 10.42
C LEU A 224 -13.91 -10.81 10.37
N ASP A 225 -14.22 -11.41 11.52
CA ASP A 225 -14.89 -12.71 11.61
C ASP A 225 -16.38 -12.59 11.21
N LYS A 226 -17.10 -13.71 11.29
CA LYS A 226 -18.54 -13.76 10.94
C LYS A 226 -19.40 -13.00 11.96
N GLU A 227 -18.88 -12.77 13.15
CA GLU A 227 -19.50 -12.06 14.27
C GLU A 227 -19.20 -10.54 14.25
N GLY A 228 -18.29 -10.09 13.39
CA GLY A 228 -17.90 -8.69 13.21
C GLY A 228 -16.71 -8.22 14.06
N ASN A 229 -15.98 -9.13 14.71
CA ASN A 229 -14.76 -8.79 15.47
C ASN A 229 -13.53 -8.80 14.56
N VAL A 230 -12.56 -7.93 14.85
CA VAL A 230 -11.28 -7.90 14.11
C VAL A 230 -10.44 -9.12 14.48
N LEU A 231 -10.05 -9.88 13.46
CA LEU A 231 -9.11 -10.98 13.58
C LEU A 231 -7.68 -10.45 13.51
N THR A 232 -6.79 -10.94 14.38
CA THR A 232 -5.37 -10.56 14.38
C THR A 232 -4.49 -11.73 14.85
N GLY A 233 -3.19 -11.65 14.58
CA GLY A 233 -2.24 -12.74 14.88
C GLY A 233 -2.48 -14.00 14.05
N LEU A 234 -2.94 -13.85 12.81
CA LEU A 234 -3.29 -14.96 11.93
C LEU A 234 -2.04 -15.55 11.28
N SER A 235 -1.94 -16.88 11.29
CA SER A 235 -0.98 -17.61 10.46
C SER A 235 -1.43 -17.64 9.00
N THR A 236 -0.50 -17.92 8.09
CA THR A 236 -0.84 -18.02 6.67
C THR A 236 -1.82 -19.18 6.38
N GLU A 237 -1.77 -20.26 7.15
CA GLU A 237 -2.70 -21.40 7.07
C GLU A 237 -4.10 -21.04 7.58
N GLN A 238 -4.20 -20.28 8.67
CA GLN A 238 -5.49 -19.81 9.18
C GLN A 238 -6.20 -18.91 8.17
N VAL A 239 -5.43 -18.02 7.52
CA VAL A 239 -5.94 -17.17 6.45
C VAL A 239 -6.44 -18.00 5.27
N ASP A 240 -5.69 -19.02 4.82
CA ASP A 240 -6.14 -19.92 3.76
C ASP A 240 -7.47 -20.61 4.13
N GLY A 241 -7.62 -21.08 5.38
CA GLY A 241 -8.87 -21.66 5.86
C GLY A 241 -10.06 -20.69 5.89
N LEU A 242 -9.83 -19.42 6.25
CA LEU A 242 -10.86 -18.37 6.24
C LEU A 242 -11.29 -17.95 4.82
N ILE A 243 -10.43 -18.17 3.82
CA ILE A 243 -10.81 -18.01 2.41
C ILE A 243 -11.70 -19.17 1.98
N GLU A 244 -11.31 -20.40 2.32
CA GLU A 244 -12.05 -21.63 1.94
C GLU A 244 -13.44 -21.69 2.58
N ASP A 245 -13.60 -21.22 3.81
CA ASP A 245 -14.87 -21.23 4.55
C ASP A 245 -15.81 -20.05 4.20
N GLY A 246 -15.38 -19.17 3.29
CA GLY A 246 -16.12 -18.02 2.79
C GLY A 246 -16.17 -16.80 3.70
N THR A 247 -15.47 -16.80 4.84
CA THR A 247 -15.38 -15.62 5.72
C THR A 247 -14.74 -14.45 4.98
N ILE A 248 -13.62 -14.69 4.28
CA ILE A 248 -12.95 -13.69 3.45
C ILE A 248 -13.56 -13.68 2.05
N HIS A 249 -14.17 -12.56 1.67
CA HIS A 249 -14.82 -12.42 0.36
C HIS A 249 -14.71 -11.01 -0.22
N GLY A 250 -15.13 -10.84 -1.47
CA GLY A 250 -15.22 -9.55 -2.15
C GLY A 250 -13.87 -8.82 -2.29
N GLY A 251 -13.88 -7.51 -2.04
CA GLY A 251 -12.69 -6.66 -2.17
C GLY A 251 -11.57 -6.94 -1.15
N MET A 252 -11.84 -7.77 -0.14
CA MET A 252 -10.82 -8.18 0.83
C MET A 252 -9.92 -9.30 0.29
N LEU A 253 -10.41 -10.14 -0.63
CA LEU A 253 -9.64 -11.24 -1.20
C LEU A 253 -8.33 -10.77 -1.86
N PRO A 254 -8.30 -9.74 -2.71
CA PRO A 254 -7.04 -9.25 -3.28
C PRO A 254 -6.08 -8.69 -2.23
N LYS A 255 -6.59 -8.02 -1.18
CA LYS A 255 -5.77 -7.47 -0.09
C LYS A 255 -5.13 -8.57 0.74
N ILE A 256 -5.93 -9.53 1.19
CA ILE A 256 -5.47 -10.68 1.96
C ILE A 256 -4.53 -11.53 1.11
N GLY A 257 -4.87 -11.80 -0.16
CA GLY A 257 -3.98 -12.53 -1.07
C GLY A 257 -2.62 -11.85 -1.24
N CYS A 258 -2.60 -10.52 -1.29
CA CYS A 258 -1.36 -9.75 -1.30
C CYS A 258 -0.55 -9.88 0.00
N ALA A 259 -1.20 -9.68 1.16
CA ALA A 259 -0.56 -9.80 2.46
C ALA A 259 0.01 -11.22 2.68
N LEU A 260 -0.77 -12.24 2.31
CA LEU A 260 -0.42 -13.65 2.36
C LEU A 260 0.77 -13.97 1.45
N SER A 261 0.75 -13.52 0.19
CA SER A 261 1.86 -13.69 -0.76
C SER A 261 3.15 -13.07 -0.22
N ALA A 262 3.05 -11.86 0.32
CA ALA A 262 4.19 -11.13 0.86
C ALA A 262 4.85 -11.89 2.02
N VAL A 263 4.04 -12.36 2.98
CA VAL A 263 4.54 -13.13 4.14
C VAL A 263 5.12 -14.48 3.70
N LYS A 264 4.45 -15.21 2.80
CA LYS A 264 4.97 -16.47 2.23
C LYS A 264 6.29 -16.26 1.47
N SER A 265 6.57 -15.05 1.00
CA SER A 265 7.76 -14.70 0.20
C SER A 265 8.86 -14.00 1.01
N GLY A 266 8.76 -13.96 2.34
CA GLY A 266 9.83 -13.51 3.24
C GLY A 266 9.61 -12.16 3.91
N VAL A 267 8.49 -11.47 3.68
CA VAL A 267 8.11 -10.31 4.50
C VAL A 267 7.76 -10.81 5.90
N VAL A 268 8.35 -10.22 6.95
CA VAL A 268 8.21 -10.75 8.32
C VAL A 268 6.77 -10.71 8.81
N SER A 269 6.04 -9.63 8.52
CA SER A 269 4.63 -9.53 8.83
C SER A 269 3.88 -8.60 7.86
N ALA A 270 2.60 -8.87 7.66
CA ALA A 270 1.70 -8.00 6.92
C ALA A 270 0.53 -7.54 7.81
N HIS A 271 0.15 -6.28 7.65
CA HIS A 271 -0.79 -5.58 8.51
C HIS A 271 -1.88 -4.97 7.66
N ILE A 272 -3.14 -5.19 8.01
CA ILE A 272 -4.29 -4.55 7.36
C ILE A 272 -4.99 -3.70 8.42
N ILE A 273 -4.88 -2.38 8.28
CA ILE A 273 -5.29 -1.42 9.31
C ILE A 273 -6.21 -0.34 8.75
N ASP A 274 -7.02 0.26 9.62
CA ASP A 274 -7.94 1.34 9.25
C ASP A 274 -7.20 2.67 9.05
N GLY A 275 -7.11 3.10 7.80
CA GLY A 275 -6.49 4.37 7.44
C GLY A 275 -7.32 5.60 7.82
N ARG A 276 -8.54 5.42 8.38
CA ARG A 276 -9.37 6.51 8.90
C ARG A 276 -9.01 6.89 10.34
N VAL A 277 -8.19 6.07 11.01
CA VAL A 277 -7.67 6.37 12.34
C VAL A 277 -6.44 7.25 12.20
N GLU A 278 -6.46 8.42 12.84
CA GLU A 278 -5.30 9.31 12.93
C GLU A 278 -4.13 8.55 13.57
N HIS A 279 -2.94 8.73 13.01
CA HIS A 279 -1.72 8.07 13.48
C HIS A 279 -1.74 6.53 13.40
N SER A 280 -2.64 5.94 12.59
CA SER A 280 -2.78 4.48 12.42
C SER A 280 -1.46 3.77 12.15
N CYS A 281 -0.58 4.37 11.33
CA CYS A 281 0.70 3.77 11.00
C CYS A 281 1.68 3.75 12.18
N LEU A 282 1.68 4.80 13.02
CA LEU A 282 2.51 4.82 14.23
C LEU A 282 1.96 3.92 15.33
N LEU A 283 0.62 3.88 15.50
CA LEU A 283 -0.03 2.97 16.45
C LEU A 283 0.34 1.51 16.16
N GLU A 284 0.39 1.12 14.88
CA GLU A 284 0.77 -0.23 14.46
C GLU A 284 2.28 -0.56 14.64
N ILE A 285 3.13 0.46 14.77
CA ILE A 285 4.57 0.26 14.97
C ILE A 285 4.96 0.28 16.45
N PHE A 286 4.29 1.11 17.25
CA PHE A 286 4.67 1.41 18.63
C PHE A 286 3.80 0.75 19.70
N THR A 287 2.92 -0.18 19.32
CA THR A 287 2.10 -0.93 20.26
C THR A 287 2.08 -2.40 19.90
N ASP A 288 1.97 -3.28 20.89
CA ASP A 288 1.75 -4.72 20.67
C ASP A 288 0.26 -5.06 20.47
N GLU A 289 -0.64 -4.17 20.88
CA GLU A 289 -2.09 -4.33 20.65
C GLU A 289 -2.41 -4.23 19.14
N GLY A 290 -1.69 -3.37 18.42
CA GLY A 290 -1.96 -3.08 17.02
C GLY A 290 -3.31 -2.39 16.83
N VAL A 291 -3.64 -2.03 15.58
CA VAL A 291 -4.92 -1.37 15.24
C VAL A 291 -5.67 -2.05 14.09
N GLY A 292 -5.35 -3.31 13.83
CA GLY A 292 -6.01 -4.09 12.80
C GLY A 292 -5.55 -5.54 12.76
N THR A 293 -5.53 -6.11 11.57
CA THR A 293 -5.20 -7.52 11.35
C THR A 293 -3.72 -7.69 11.08
N LEU A 294 -3.04 -8.41 11.97
CA LEU A 294 -1.69 -8.93 11.76
C LEU A 294 -1.73 -10.33 11.13
N ILE A 295 -0.93 -10.52 10.08
CA ILE A 295 -0.63 -11.81 9.44
C ILE A 295 0.89 -12.05 9.56
N THR A 296 1.29 -13.20 10.12
CA THR A 296 2.69 -13.56 10.35
C THR A 296 2.88 -15.08 10.40
N ASN A 297 4.06 -15.55 9.99
CA ASN A 297 4.49 -16.95 10.17
C ASN A 297 5.39 -17.15 11.41
N ASN A 298 5.76 -16.07 12.09
CA ASN A 298 6.47 -16.17 13.36
C ASN A 298 5.46 -16.42 14.48
N THR A 299 5.75 -17.40 15.34
CA THR A 299 5.09 -17.53 16.64
C THR A 299 5.31 -16.25 17.44
N LEU A 300 4.22 -15.58 17.80
CA LEU A 300 4.18 -14.42 18.69
C LEU A 300 4.66 -14.79 20.10
#